data_AF-A0A257QAB6-F1
#
_entry.id   AF-A0A257QAB6-F1
#
_cell.length_a   1.000
_cell.length_b   1.000
_cell.length_c   1.000
_cell.angle_alpha   90.00
_cell.angle_beta   90.00
_cell.angle_gamma   90.00
#
_symmetry.space_group_name_H-M   'P 1'
#
loop_
_entity.id
_entity.type
_entity.pdbx_description
1 polymer ?
#
loop_
_entity_poly.entity_id
_entity_poly.type
_entity_poly.pdbx_seq_one_letter_code
_entity_poly.pdbx_strand_id
1 'polypeptide(L)'
;MAAPLAAGAVLLLAFVLALFIVLACALSRWLSACQLGMASNYRWHLLMAAIWASSWTAAEWLRGTLFTGFPWMNIGYAHIDGVLAGWAPIVGVYGLAWLSAFAAGAIALLAGAKDNQNDAAAAVTVGAAIVTGLVGILLGHVSWSEPHGQPLIIRLVQGNVSQAEKFDPSRMLQGIENYMRLAALAPKEPDGAPSLIVLPETIIPVFQDRIAPQIWEQWLHIAKERNATILMGIPLHRTVKGQDRYTNSAIAFDATASLSELGAATVPMTYDKHHLVPFGEFIPWGFRWFVRAMQIPLGDFNRGAPRQRLFHINGQAFSPDICYEDVFGEEIIQSVRNSQIYGPGANILVNISNLAWFG
;
A
#
# COMPACT_ATOMS: atom_id res chain seq x y z
N MET A 1 -15.35 -9.89 -19.88
CA MET A 1 -15.58 -11.00 -18.91
C MET A 1 -17.07 -11.31 -18.90
N ALA A 2 -17.50 -12.57 -18.84
CA ALA A 2 -18.92 -12.88 -18.72
C ALA A 2 -19.43 -12.37 -17.35
N ALA A 3 -20.38 -11.44 -17.34
CA ALA A 3 -20.87 -10.78 -16.12
C ALA A 3 -21.24 -11.75 -14.96
N PRO A 4 -21.85 -12.93 -15.20
CA PRO A 4 -22.14 -13.88 -14.12
C PRO A 4 -20.89 -14.39 -13.40
N LEU A 5 -19.79 -14.55 -14.13
CA LEU A 5 -18.54 -15.06 -13.58
C LEU A 5 -17.82 -14.01 -12.73
N ALA A 6 -17.86 -12.75 -13.17
CA ALA A 6 -17.39 -11.63 -12.36
C ALA A 6 -18.18 -11.54 -11.05
N ALA A 7 -19.52 -11.61 -11.13
CA ALA A 7 -20.37 -11.61 -9.94
C ALA A 7 -20.07 -12.80 -9.01
N GLY A 8 -19.90 -14.00 -9.56
CA GLY A 8 -19.51 -15.19 -8.80
C GLY A 8 -18.16 -15.05 -8.09
N ALA A 9 -17.16 -14.48 -8.76
CA ALA A 9 -15.84 -14.22 -8.16
C ALA A 9 -15.92 -13.22 -7.01
N VAL A 10 -16.70 -12.14 -7.16
CA VAL A 10 -16.93 -11.14 -6.11
C VAL A 10 -17.64 -11.76 -4.91
N LEU A 11 -18.69 -12.56 -5.13
CA LEU A 11 -19.40 -13.26 -4.06
C LEU A 11 -18.50 -14.26 -3.33
N LEU A 12 -17.65 -14.99 -4.05
CA LEU A 12 -16.68 -15.90 -3.45
C LEU A 12 -15.66 -15.14 -2.60
N LEU A 13 -15.11 -14.03 -3.11
CA LEU A 13 -14.22 -13.17 -2.34
C LEU A 13 -14.92 -12.67 -1.07
N ALA A 14 -16.14 -12.13 -1.18
CA ALA A 14 -16.91 -11.67 -0.04
C ALA A 14 -17.17 -12.78 0.99
N PHE A 15 -17.48 -13.99 0.53
CA PHE A 15 -17.63 -15.17 1.39
C PHE A 15 -16.33 -15.49 2.14
N VAL A 16 -15.20 -15.55 1.44
CA VAL A 16 -13.89 -15.80 2.06
C VAL A 16 -13.54 -14.73 3.09
N LEU A 17 -13.81 -13.45 2.79
CA LEU A 17 -13.57 -12.35 3.73
C LEU A 17 -14.48 -12.45 4.96
N ALA A 18 -15.73 -12.87 4.78
CA ALA A 18 -16.66 -13.09 5.89
C ALA A 18 -16.19 -14.19 6.85
N LEU A 19 -15.39 -15.17 6.39
CA LEU A 19 -14.82 -16.21 7.28
C LEU A 19 -13.92 -15.62 8.36
N PHE A 20 -13.22 -14.52 8.09
CA PHE A 20 -12.42 -13.84 9.12
C PHE A 20 -13.29 -13.15 10.17
N ILE A 21 -14.44 -12.60 9.77
CA ILE A 21 -15.42 -12.05 10.72
C ILE A 21 -16.02 -13.17 11.57
N VAL A 22 -16.39 -14.29 10.95
CA VAL A 22 -16.86 -15.49 11.66
C VAL A 22 -15.79 -15.99 12.64
N LEU A 23 -14.52 -16.00 12.23
CA LEU A 23 -13.40 -16.36 13.11
C LEU A 23 -13.30 -15.43 14.33
N ALA A 24 -13.38 -14.10 14.14
CA ALA A 24 -13.37 -13.15 15.24
C ALA A 24 -14.52 -13.40 16.23
N CYS A 25 -15.74 -13.60 15.72
CA CYS A 25 -16.92 -13.92 16.52
C CYS A 25 -16.77 -15.25 17.27
N ALA A 26 -16.32 -16.30 16.59
CA ALA A 26 -16.11 -17.62 17.17
C ALA A 26 -15.04 -17.62 18.25
N LEU A 27 -13.90 -16.95 17.99
CA LEU A 27 -12.80 -16.82 18.94
C LEU A 27 -13.23 -16.05 20.18
N SER A 28 -13.93 -14.92 20.00
CA SER A 28 -14.49 -14.13 21.10
C SER A 28 -15.47 -14.96 21.93
N ARG A 29 -16.35 -15.75 21.29
CA ARG A 29 -17.32 -16.62 21.97
C ARG A 29 -16.67 -17.77 22.73
N TRP A 30 -15.60 -18.34 22.19
CA TRP A 30 -14.84 -19.41 22.82
C TRP A 30 -14.07 -18.90 24.04
N LEU A 31 -13.35 -17.77 23.91
CA LEU A 31 -12.59 -17.16 25.01
C LEU A 31 -13.49 -16.63 26.14
N SER A 32 -14.68 -16.12 25.80
CA SER A 32 -15.65 -15.66 26.79
C SER A 32 -16.45 -16.79 27.46
N ALA A 33 -16.41 -18.04 26.96
CA ALA A 33 -17.30 -19.11 27.41
C ALA A 33 -17.24 -19.38 28.91
N CYS A 34 -16.04 -19.39 29.51
CA CYS A 34 -15.86 -19.59 30.95
C CYS A 34 -16.29 -18.37 31.79
N GLN A 35 -16.45 -17.20 31.17
CA GLN A 35 -16.79 -15.94 31.83
C GLN A 35 -18.30 -15.66 31.80
N LEU A 36 -19.06 -16.28 30.90
CA LEU A 36 -20.50 -16.03 30.73
C LEU A 36 -21.37 -16.39 31.95
N GLY A 37 -20.87 -17.24 32.85
CA GLY A 37 -21.54 -17.60 34.11
C GLY A 37 -21.08 -16.81 35.33
N MET A 38 -20.14 -15.87 35.18
CA MET A 38 -19.59 -15.09 36.29
C MET A 38 -20.41 -13.83 36.57
N ALA A 39 -20.29 -13.29 37.79
CA ALA A 39 -20.95 -12.05 38.16
C ALA A 39 -20.46 -10.88 37.29
N SER A 40 -21.43 -10.18 36.69
CA SER A 40 -21.19 -9.03 35.80
C SER A 40 -20.72 -7.82 36.60
N ASN A 41 -19.41 -7.62 36.68
CA ASN A 41 -18.78 -6.47 37.36
C ASN A 41 -17.92 -5.67 36.36
N TYR A 42 -17.32 -4.55 36.81
CA TYR A 42 -16.52 -3.69 35.92
C TYR A 42 -15.34 -4.43 35.25
N ARG A 43 -14.70 -5.37 35.97
CA ARG A 43 -13.58 -6.16 35.43
C ARG A 43 -14.05 -7.09 34.32
N TRP A 44 -15.23 -7.69 34.51
CA TRP A 44 -15.85 -8.55 33.52
C TRP A 44 -16.14 -7.78 32.22
N HIS A 45 -16.72 -6.58 32.29
CA HIS A 45 -17.03 -5.78 31.08
C HIS A 45 -15.77 -5.34 30.33
N LEU A 46 -14.76 -4.87 31.06
CA LEU A 46 -13.44 -4.54 30.49
C LEU A 46 -12.82 -5.75 29.80
N LEU A 47 -12.85 -6.92 30.45
CA LEU A 47 -12.32 -8.16 29.90
C LEU A 47 -13.08 -8.59 28.64
N MET A 48 -14.41 -8.52 28.63
CA MET A 48 -15.21 -8.90 27.46
C MET A 48 -14.94 -7.99 26.26
N ALA A 49 -14.88 -6.67 26.47
CA ALA A 49 -14.52 -5.72 25.41
C ALA A 49 -13.09 -5.98 24.89
N ALA A 50 -12.14 -6.29 25.77
CA ALA A 50 -10.77 -6.62 25.40
C ALA A 50 -10.64 -7.97 24.66
N ILE A 51 -11.44 -8.98 25.02
CA ILE A 51 -11.51 -10.27 24.30
C ILE A 51 -12.04 -10.04 22.89
N TRP A 52 -13.12 -9.25 22.74
CA TRP A 52 -13.68 -8.89 21.44
C TRP A 52 -12.64 -8.16 20.58
N ALA A 53 -12.03 -7.11 21.12
CA ALA A 53 -11.01 -6.32 20.43
C ALA A 53 -9.82 -7.17 19.98
N SER A 54 -9.30 -8.02 20.87
CA SER A 54 -8.18 -8.91 20.57
C SER A 54 -8.54 -9.96 19.51
N SER A 55 -9.76 -10.50 19.57
CA SER A 55 -10.25 -11.48 18.60
C SER A 55 -10.43 -10.87 17.21
N TRP A 56 -10.97 -9.65 17.15
CA TRP A 56 -11.10 -8.89 15.91
C TRP A 56 -9.74 -8.57 15.30
N THR A 57 -8.83 -7.98 16.08
CA THR A 57 -7.48 -7.64 15.61
C THR A 57 -6.70 -8.88 15.14
N ALA A 58 -6.84 -10.02 15.83
CA ALA A 58 -6.23 -11.27 15.39
C ALA A 58 -6.77 -11.73 14.03
N ALA A 59 -8.08 -11.64 13.82
CA ALA A 59 -8.69 -11.98 12.53
C ALA A 59 -8.25 -11.01 11.41
N GLU A 60 -8.17 -9.71 11.69
CA GLU A 60 -7.65 -8.70 10.77
C GLU A 60 -6.19 -8.95 10.40
N TRP A 61 -5.35 -9.28 11.39
CA TRP A 61 -3.95 -9.60 11.18
C TRP A 61 -3.77 -10.87 10.35
N LEU A 62 -4.53 -11.93 10.65
CA LEU A 62 -4.53 -13.16 9.85
C LEU A 62 -5.00 -12.89 8.42
N ARG A 63 -6.02 -12.05 8.23
CA ARG A 63 -6.51 -11.64 6.90
C ARG A 63 -5.47 -10.87 6.10
N GLY A 64 -4.70 -10.00 6.76
CA GLY A 64 -3.58 -9.27 6.18
C GLY A 64 -2.33 -10.10 5.92
N THR A 65 -2.21 -11.32 6.48
CA THR A 65 -0.99 -12.12 6.41
C THR A 65 -1.15 -13.42 5.61
N LEU A 66 -2.29 -14.12 5.74
CA LEU A 66 -2.50 -15.42 5.11
C LEU A 66 -2.66 -15.27 3.59
N PHE A 67 -2.10 -16.23 2.84
CA PHE A 67 -2.20 -16.30 1.37
C PHE A 67 -1.73 -15.01 0.66
N THR A 68 -0.60 -14.46 1.09
CA THR A 68 -0.05 -13.13 0.72
C THR A 68 -0.75 -11.94 1.36
N GLY A 69 -1.97 -12.10 1.87
CA GLY A 69 -2.65 -11.05 2.60
C GLY A 69 -3.59 -10.21 1.75
N PHE A 70 -4.72 -9.84 2.36
CA PHE A 70 -5.69 -8.92 1.79
C PHE A 70 -6.22 -7.98 2.88
N PRO A 71 -5.46 -6.95 3.29
CA PRO A 71 -5.78 -6.09 4.44
C PRO A 71 -6.78 -4.96 4.13
N TRP A 72 -7.50 -5.03 3.00
CA TRP A 72 -8.49 -4.01 2.60
C TRP A 72 -9.58 -3.78 3.65
N MET A 73 -10.07 -2.56 3.78
CA MET A 73 -11.16 -2.22 4.72
C MET A 73 -10.85 -2.57 6.18
N ASN A 74 -9.58 -2.56 6.59
CA ASN A 74 -9.22 -2.67 8.01
C ASN A 74 -9.85 -1.49 8.78
N ILE A 75 -10.57 -1.78 9.86
CA ILE A 75 -11.32 -0.78 10.63
C ILE A 75 -10.44 0.31 11.24
N GLY A 76 -9.13 0.09 11.36
CA GLY A 76 -8.17 1.10 11.81
C GLY A 76 -8.11 2.32 10.88
N TYR A 77 -8.27 2.13 9.56
CA TYR A 77 -8.21 3.23 8.58
C TYR A 77 -9.39 4.22 8.70
N ALA A 78 -10.51 3.81 9.30
CA ALA A 78 -11.65 4.71 9.55
C ALA A 78 -11.32 5.84 10.54
N HIS A 79 -10.17 5.77 11.22
CA HIS A 79 -9.75 6.70 12.26
C HIS A 79 -8.63 7.65 11.85
N ILE A 80 -8.31 7.74 10.55
CA ILE A 80 -7.22 8.59 10.03
C ILE A 80 -7.37 10.07 10.43
N ASP A 81 -8.61 10.59 10.40
CA ASP A 81 -8.96 11.95 10.81
C ASP A 81 -9.75 12.00 12.13
N GLY A 82 -9.77 10.87 12.87
CA GLY A 82 -10.61 10.68 14.04
C GLY A 82 -9.89 10.93 15.37
N VAL A 83 -10.63 10.78 16.48
CA VAL A 83 -10.08 10.94 17.85
C VAL A 83 -8.99 9.91 18.19
N LEU A 84 -8.91 8.80 17.43
CA LEU A 84 -7.87 7.80 17.60
C LEU A 84 -6.64 8.04 16.72
N ALA A 85 -6.63 9.04 15.82
CA ALA A 85 -5.55 9.27 14.87
C ALA A 85 -4.16 9.38 15.52
N GLY A 86 -4.06 10.05 16.68
CA GLY A 86 -2.80 10.21 17.42
C GLY A 86 -2.18 8.91 17.92
N TRP A 87 -2.93 7.80 17.95
CA TRP A 87 -2.40 6.48 18.26
C TRP A 87 -1.66 5.82 17.08
N ALA A 88 -1.92 6.24 15.83
CA ALA A 88 -1.36 5.61 14.64
C ALA A 88 0.18 5.48 14.67
N PRO A 89 0.96 6.52 15.06
CA PRO A 89 2.42 6.43 15.11
C PRO A 89 2.96 5.47 16.18
N ILE A 90 2.14 5.13 17.19
CA ILE A 90 2.57 4.31 18.34
C ILE A 90 2.21 2.84 18.13
N VAL A 91 0.95 2.56 17.76
CA VAL A 91 0.40 1.20 17.74
C VAL A 91 0.08 0.69 16.33
N GLY A 92 0.23 1.54 15.30
CA GLY A 92 -0.07 1.20 13.91
C GLY A 92 -1.55 0.87 13.66
N VAL A 93 -1.85 0.44 12.44
CA VAL A 93 -3.23 0.18 11.99
C VAL A 93 -3.93 -0.93 12.78
N TYR A 94 -3.22 -2.01 13.16
CA TYR A 94 -3.80 -3.09 13.94
C TYR A 94 -4.11 -2.68 15.39
N GLY A 95 -3.31 -1.77 15.96
CA GLY A 95 -3.61 -1.16 17.24
C GLY A 95 -4.83 -0.24 17.18
N LEU A 96 -4.95 0.57 16.12
CA LEU A 96 -6.17 1.35 15.87
C LEU A 96 -7.40 0.46 15.72
N ALA A 97 -7.27 -0.67 15.01
CA ALA A 97 -8.34 -1.64 14.88
C ALA A 97 -8.75 -2.21 16.24
N TRP A 98 -7.77 -2.50 17.12
CA TRP A 98 -8.04 -2.95 18.48
C TRP A 98 -8.82 -1.90 19.28
N LEU A 99 -8.37 -0.63 19.28
CA LEU A 99 -9.03 0.45 20.02
C LEU A 99 -10.46 0.70 19.51
N SER A 100 -10.64 0.64 18.19
CA SER A 100 -11.96 0.76 17.54
C SER A 100 -12.89 -0.39 17.93
N ALA A 101 -12.42 -1.63 17.85
CA ALA A 101 -13.21 -2.80 18.23
C ALA A 101 -13.52 -2.79 19.74
N PHE A 102 -12.58 -2.36 20.59
CA PHE A 102 -12.79 -2.21 22.02
C PHE A 102 -13.92 -1.21 22.32
N ALA A 103 -13.91 -0.04 21.67
CA ALA A 103 -14.95 0.97 21.83
C ALA A 103 -16.33 0.45 21.37
N ALA A 104 -16.39 -0.24 20.23
CA ALA A 104 -17.62 -0.86 19.75
C ALA A 104 -18.15 -1.93 20.73
N GLY A 105 -17.26 -2.78 21.26
CA GLY A 105 -17.60 -3.77 22.28
C GLY A 105 -18.10 -3.13 23.58
N ALA A 106 -17.47 -2.04 24.02
CA ALA A 106 -17.90 -1.26 25.20
C ALA A 106 -19.33 -0.72 25.05
N ILE A 107 -19.64 -0.14 23.89
CA ILE A 107 -20.98 0.39 23.57
C ILE A 107 -22.02 -0.74 23.52
N ALA A 108 -21.69 -1.87 22.88
CA ALA A 108 -22.58 -3.02 22.81
C ALA A 108 -22.89 -3.62 24.18
N LEU A 109 -21.87 -3.72 25.05
CA LEU A 109 -22.04 -4.19 26.42
C LEU A 109 -22.92 -3.23 27.26
N LEU A 110 -22.75 -1.92 27.11
CA LEU A 110 -23.61 -0.93 27.76
C LEU A 110 -25.06 -1.04 27.28
N ALA A 111 -25.27 -1.20 25.98
CA ALA A 111 -26.61 -1.38 25.41
C ALA A 111 -27.31 -2.63 25.96
N GLY A 112 -26.57 -3.74 26.13
CA GLY A 112 -27.10 -4.98 26.72
C GLY A 112 -27.22 -4.98 28.25
N ALA A 113 -26.50 -4.09 28.95
CA ALA A 113 -26.57 -3.97 30.41
C ALA A 113 -27.85 -3.31 30.89
N LYS A 114 -28.45 -2.44 30.04
CA LYS A 114 -29.67 -1.65 30.31
C LYS A 114 -30.83 -2.49 30.87
N ASP A 115 -30.93 -3.73 30.41
CA ASP A 115 -32.04 -4.62 30.79
C ASP A 115 -31.78 -5.37 32.12
N ASN A 116 -30.55 -5.35 32.64
CA ASN A 116 -30.10 -6.18 33.77
C ASN A 116 -29.53 -5.37 34.97
N GLN A 117 -29.78 -4.05 35.04
CA GLN A 117 -29.33 -3.15 36.13
C GLN A 117 -27.80 -3.09 36.33
N ASN A 118 -27.00 -3.51 35.33
CA ASN A 118 -25.53 -3.50 35.39
C ASN A 118 -24.90 -2.26 34.72
N ASP A 119 -25.71 -1.23 34.44
CA ASP A 119 -25.37 -0.06 33.62
C ASP A 119 -24.14 0.67 34.14
N ALA A 120 -24.01 0.81 35.47
CA ALA A 120 -22.87 1.49 36.08
C ALA A 120 -21.55 0.75 35.83
N ALA A 121 -21.55 -0.59 35.86
CA ALA A 121 -20.36 -1.39 35.60
C ALA A 121 -19.98 -1.36 34.12
N ALA A 122 -20.95 -1.40 33.21
CA ALA A 122 -20.73 -1.30 31.77
C ALA A 122 -20.26 0.12 31.34
N ALA A 123 -20.77 1.17 32.01
CA ALA A 123 -20.38 2.55 31.74
C ALA A 123 -18.89 2.81 32.00
N VAL A 124 -18.25 2.07 32.92
CA VAL A 124 -16.80 2.15 33.15
C VAL A 124 -16.01 1.79 31.89
N THR A 125 -16.44 0.75 31.15
CA THR A 125 -15.78 0.32 29.91
C THR A 125 -15.92 1.36 28.81
N VAL A 126 -17.09 2.01 28.71
CA VAL A 126 -17.28 3.16 27.80
C VAL A 126 -16.43 4.35 28.23
N GLY A 127 -16.33 4.63 29.53
CA GLY A 127 -15.43 5.64 30.07
C GLY A 127 -13.97 5.39 29.70
N ALA A 128 -13.52 4.13 29.77
CA ALA A 128 -12.18 3.76 29.32
C ALA A 128 -11.97 4.01 27.82
N ALA A 129 -12.97 3.69 26.97
CA ALA A 129 -12.92 3.98 25.54
C ALA A 129 -12.86 5.49 25.25
N ILE A 130 -13.62 6.30 26.00
CA ILE A 130 -13.58 7.77 25.90
C ILE A 130 -12.21 8.29 26.30
N VAL A 131 -11.63 7.81 27.41
CA VAL A 131 -10.28 8.20 27.84
C VAL A 131 -9.25 7.89 26.76
N THR A 132 -9.32 6.71 26.14
CA THR A 132 -8.45 6.36 25.00
C THR A 132 -8.59 7.35 23.83
N GLY A 133 -9.81 7.78 23.51
CA GLY A 133 -10.06 8.82 22.51
C GLY A 133 -9.47 10.18 22.90
N LEU A 134 -9.64 10.60 24.15
CA LEU A 134 -9.05 11.85 24.66
C LEU A 134 -7.53 11.82 24.63
N VAL A 135 -6.92 10.70 25.01
CA VAL A 135 -5.46 10.49 24.88
C VAL A 135 -5.05 10.55 23.41
N GLY A 136 -5.84 9.97 22.49
CA GLY A 136 -5.57 10.04 21.06
C GLY A 136 -5.57 11.48 20.52
N ILE A 137 -6.47 12.34 20.99
CA ILE A 137 -6.47 13.78 20.67
C ILE A 137 -5.17 14.44 21.17
N LEU A 138 -4.78 14.17 22.43
CA LEU A 138 -3.54 14.72 22.99
C LEU A 138 -2.29 14.24 22.23
N LEU A 139 -2.24 12.97 21.84
CA LEU A 139 -1.16 12.42 21.03
C LEU A 139 -1.11 13.00 19.62
N GLY A 140 -2.26 13.44 19.07
CA GLY A 140 -2.33 14.15 17.79
C GLY A 140 -1.60 15.50 17.79
N HIS A 141 -1.33 16.07 18.96
CA HIS A 141 -0.53 17.29 19.11
C HIS A 141 0.98 17.02 19.28
N VAL A 142 1.39 15.75 19.35
CA VAL A 142 2.82 15.37 19.45
C VAL A 142 3.42 15.32 18.04
N SER A 143 4.49 16.08 17.81
CA SER A 143 5.28 15.98 16.58
C SER A 143 6.20 14.76 16.63
N TRP A 144 5.88 13.73 15.86
CA TRP A 144 6.67 12.49 15.76
C TRP A 144 7.78 12.54 14.69
N SER A 145 7.80 13.60 13.89
CA SER A 145 8.79 13.84 12.85
C SER A 145 9.23 15.30 12.85
N GLU A 146 10.44 15.53 12.34
CA GLU A 146 10.99 16.86 12.11
C GLU A 146 11.34 17.03 10.62
N PRO A 147 11.30 18.26 10.08
CA PRO A 147 11.71 18.51 8.71
C PRO A 147 13.15 18.05 8.45
N HIS A 148 13.37 17.34 7.35
CA HIS A 148 14.70 16.88 6.95
C HIS A 148 15.07 17.42 5.57
N GLY A 149 16.18 18.14 5.48
CA GLY A 149 16.66 18.72 4.22
C GLY A 149 15.86 19.96 3.78
N GLN A 150 16.10 20.42 2.55
CA GLN A 150 15.39 21.55 1.96
C GLN A 150 14.11 21.10 1.26
N PRO A 151 13.04 21.92 1.23
CA PRO A 151 11.83 21.61 0.48
C PRO A 151 12.14 21.29 -0.99
N LEU A 152 11.53 20.23 -1.51
CA LEU A 152 11.66 19.83 -2.92
C LEU A 152 10.36 20.11 -3.67
N ILE A 153 10.49 20.63 -4.88
CA ILE A 153 9.37 20.72 -5.81
C ILE A 153 9.34 19.42 -6.59
N ILE A 154 8.23 18.69 -6.47
CA ILE A 154 8.01 17.42 -7.16
C ILE A 154 6.86 17.59 -8.15
N ARG A 155 7.07 17.17 -9.39
CA ARG A 155 6.02 17.11 -10.41
C ARG A 155 5.44 15.71 -10.48
N LEU A 156 4.15 15.57 -10.18
CA LEU A 156 3.40 14.33 -10.40
C LEU A 156 2.72 14.38 -11.77
N VAL A 157 3.01 13.41 -12.62
CA VAL A 157 2.45 13.35 -13.98
C VAL A 157 1.29 12.38 -14.02
N GLN A 158 0.10 12.85 -14.41
CA GLN A 158 -1.10 12.01 -14.53
C GLN A 158 -1.60 12.02 -15.98
N GLY A 159 -1.40 10.89 -16.68
CA GLY A 159 -1.73 10.79 -18.11
C GLY A 159 -3.22 10.61 -18.43
N ASN A 160 -4.02 10.17 -17.44
CA ASN A 160 -5.44 9.83 -17.62
C ASN A 160 -5.70 8.88 -18.81
N VAL A 161 -4.81 7.89 -19.00
CA VAL A 161 -4.92 6.88 -20.07
C VAL A 161 -5.81 5.76 -19.58
N SER A 162 -6.87 5.42 -20.32
CA SER A 162 -7.75 4.33 -19.93
C SER A 162 -7.05 2.97 -20.03
N GLN A 163 -7.52 1.99 -19.26
CA GLN A 163 -6.91 0.67 -19.20
C GLN A 163 -6.92 -0.05 -20.57
N ALA A 164 -7.96 0.18 -21.38
CA ALA A 164 -8.07 -0.40 -22.73
C ALA A 164 -7.06 0.20 -23.71
N GLU A 165 -6.81 1.51 -23.63
CA GLU A 165 -5.87 2.21 -24.50
C GLU A 165 -4.42 1.92 -24.15
N LYS A 166 -4.14 1.73 -22.85
CA LYS A 166 -2.77 1.56 -22.33
C LYS A 166 -2.03 0.40 -23.00
N PHE A 167 -2.72 -0.70 -23.30
CA PHE A 167 -2.14 -1.90 -23.89
C PHE A 167 -2.45 -2.04 -25.40
N ASP A 168 -3.12 -1.07 -26.01
CA ASP A 168 -3.38 -1.05 -27.44
C ASP A 168 -2.12 -0.61 -28.20
N PRO A 169 -1.50 -1.47 -29.03
CA PRO A 169 -0.30 -1.13 -29.77
C PRO A 169 -0.44 0.12 -30.65
N SER A 170 -1.66 0.41 -31.13
CA SER A 170 -1.94 1.58 -31.97
C SER A 170 -1.98 2.90 -31.18
N ARG A 171 -2.27 2.84 -29.88
CA ARG A 171 -2.37 4.01 -28.98
C ARG A 171 -1.19 4.17 -28.03
N MET A 172 -0.35 3.14 -27.90
CA MET A 172 0.77 3.11 -26.97
C MET A 172 1.72 4.31 -27.16
N LEU A 173 2.16 4.58 -28.40
CA LEU A 173 3.06 5.70 -28.68
C LEU A 173 2.44 7.04 -28.29
N GLN A 174 1.17 7.27 -28.64
CA GLN A 174 0.43 8.47 -28.24
C GLN A 174 0.36 8.61 -26.71
N GLY A 175 0.18 7.50 -25.98
CA GLY A 175 0.21 7.48 -24.53
C GLY A 175 1.56 7.91 -23.96
N ILE A 176 2.66 7.37 -24.50
CA ILE A 176 4.03 7.72 -24.10
C ILE A 176 4.31 9.20 -24.40
N GLU A 177 3.96 9.67 -25.59
CA GLU A 177 4.12 11.08 -25.99
C GLU A 177 3.31 12.03 -25.08
N ASN A 178 2.11 11.63 -24.66
CA ASN A 178 1.33 12.41 -23.72
C ASN A 178 2.03 12.53 -22.36
N TYR A 179 2.59 11.44 -21.83
CA TYR A 179 3.39 11.48 -20.61
C TYR A 179 4.63 12.38 -20.76
N MET A 180 5.34 12.28 -21.87
CA MET A 180 6.49 13.13 -22.19
C MET A 180 6.10 14.61 -22.24
N ARG A 181 5.01 14.94 -22.93
CA ARG A 181 4.48 16.31 -23.03
C ARG A 181 4.16 16.88 -21.64
N LEU A 182 3.47 16.10 -20.79
CA LEU A 182 3.12 16.52 -19.43
C LEU A 182 4.36 16.67 -18.54
N ALA A 183 5.32 15.75 -18.64
CA ALA A 183 6.60 15.81 -17.96
C ALA A 183 7.42 17.03 -18.40
N ALA A 184 7.31 17.43 -19.66
CA ALA A 184 8.01 18.55 -20.26
C ALA A 184 7.35 19.92 -20.06
N LEU A 185 6.20 20.04 -19.39
CA LEU A 185 5.55 21.35 -19.20
C LEU A 185 6.45 22.35 -18.46
N ALA A 186 6.31 23.65 -18.75
CA ALA A 186 6.99 24.67 -17.96
C ALA A 186 6.48 24.66 -16.50
N PRO A 187 7.32 25.04 -15.52
CA PRO A 187 6.84 25.37 -14.17
C PRO A 187 5.68 26.37 -14.20
N LYS A 188 4.75 26.24 -13.26
CA LYS A 188 3.64 27.21 -13.11
C LYS A 188 4.12 28.55 -12.54
N GLU A 189 5.19 28.51 -11.75
CA GLU A 189 5.77 29.66 -11.06
C GLU A 189 7.25 29.78 -11.43
N PRO A 190 7.86 30.99 -11.38
CA PRO A 190 9.26 31.21 -11.75
C PRO A 190 10.25 30.33 -10.99
N ASP A 191 10.03 30.16 -9.68
CA ASP A 191 10.84 29.30 -8.80
C ASP A 191 10.28 27.87 -8.69
N GLY A 192 9.30 27.53 -9.55
CA GLY A 192 8.54 26.28 -9.54
C GLY A 192 9.21 25.09 -10.22
N ALA A 193 10.53 25.16 -10.48
CA ALA A 193 11.23 24.12 -11.24
C ALA A 193 11.31 22.81 -10.42
N PRO A 194 10.83 21.67 -10.96
CA PRO A 194 10.83 20.43 -10.20
C PRO A 194 12.24 19.86 -10.10
N SER A 195 12.62 19.38 -8.91
CA SER A 195 13.82 18.55 -8.72
C SER A 195 13.59 17.09 -9.12
N LEU A 196 12.33 16.65 -9.07
CA LEU A 196 11.90 15.29 -9.37
C LEU A 196 10.60 15.31 -10.17
N ILE A 197 10.53 14.52 -11.23
CA ILE A 197 9.33 14.26 -12.03
C ILE A 197 8.93 12.80 -11.81
N VAL A 198 7.76 12.56 -11.21
CA VAL A 198 7.24 11.22 -10.91
C VAL A 198 6.17 10.85 -11.92
N LEU A 199 6.37 9.73 -12.59
CA LEU A 199 5.46 9.09 -13.52
C LEU A 199 4.81 7.87 -12.85
N PRO A 200 3.57 7.51 -13.22
CA PRO A 200 2.82 6.44 -12.57
C PRO A 200 3.35 5.04 -12.92
N GLU A 201 2.67 4.02 -12.41
CA GLU A 201 3.00 2.61 -12.66
C GLU A 201 2.84 2.23 -14.14
N THR A 202 3.88 1.58 -14.70
CA THR A 202 3.89 1.04 -16.07
C THR A 202 3.50 2.08 -17.13
N ILE A 203 4.23 3.20 -17.26
CA ILE A 203 3.91 4.18 -18.32
C ILE A 203 4.27 3.70 -19.72
N ILE A 204 5.21 2.75 -19.82
CA ILE A 204 5.60 2.09 -21.07
C ILE A 204 5.33 0.59 -20.88
N PRO A 205 4.29 0.03 -21.51
CA PRO A 205 3.86 -1.36 -21.31
C PRO A 205 4.71 -2.35 -22.12
N VAL A 206 5.99 -2.06 -22.32
CA VAL A 206 7.00 -2.94 -22.92
C VAL A 206 8.27 -2.90 -22.07
N PHE A 207 9.03 -4.00 -22.08
CA PHE A 207 10.29 -4.08 -21.34
C PHE A 207 11.30 -3.06 -21.85
N GLN A 208 12.15 -2.59 -20.94
CA GLN A 208 13.12 -1.53 -21.18
C GLN A 208 14.12 -1.83 -22.31
N ASP A 209 14.43 -3.12 -22.54
CA ASP A 209 15.32 -3.62 -23.57
C ASP A 209 14.66 -3.69 -24.98
N ARG A 210 13.34 -3.51 -25.05
CA ARG A 210 12.56 -3.43 -26.30
C ARG A 210 12.18 -2.00 -26.68
N ILE A 211 12.47 -1.03 -25.82
CA ILE A 211 12.21 0.38 -26.08
C ILE A 211 13.24 0.90 -27.08
N ALA A 212 12.75 1.59 -28.13
CA ALA A 212 13.62 2.20 -29.12
C ALA A 212 14.53 3.27 -28.46
N PRO A 213 15.84 3.32 -28.79
CA PRO A 213 16.77 4.28 -28.19
C PRO A 213 16.30 5.74 -28.26
N GLN A 214 15.57 6.11 -29.31
CA GLN A 214 15.03 7.46 -29.50
C GLN A 214 14.02 7.87 -28.42
N ILE A 215 13.26 6.92 -27.88
CA ILE A 215 12.33 7.18 -26.76
C ILE A 215 13.12 7.47 -25.49
N TRP A 216 14.22 6.76 -25.25
CA TRP A 216 15.12 7.05 -24.14
C TRP A 216 15.84 8.40 -24.29
N GLU A 217 16.29 8.74 -25.50
CA GLU A 217 16.87 10.04 -25.81
C GLU A 217 15.90 11.20 -25.51
N GLN A 218 14.61 11.04 -25.81
CA GLN A 218 13.59 12.02 -25.49
C GLN A 218 13.39 12.18 -23.98
N TRP A 219 13.37 11.08 -23.21
CA TRP A 219 13.31 11.16 -21.75
C TRP A 219 14.54 11.84 -21.14
N LEU A 220 15.74 11.52 -21.62
CA LEU A 220 16.99 12.17 -21.21
C LEU A 220 16.99 13.67 -21.56
N HIS A 221 16.43 14.03 -22.72
CA HIS A 221 16.25 15.42 -23.11
C HIS A 221 15.32 16.17 -22.14
N ILE A 222 14.18 15.59 -21.77
CA ILE A 222 13.26 16.16 -20.78
C ILE A 222 13.95 16.33 -19.42
N ALA A 223 14.68 15.31 -18.96
CA ALA A 223 15.44 15.39 -17.71
C ALA A 223 16.47 16.54 -17.75
N LYS A 224 17.13 16.74 -18.89
CA LYS A 224 18.10 17.80 -19.11
C LYS A 224 17.46 19.19 -19.14
N GLU A 225 16.40 19.36 -19.95
CA GLU A 225 15.68 20.64 -20.07
C GLU A 225 15.07 21.10 -18.75
N ARG A 226 14.62 20.14 -17.92
CA ARG A 226 14.03 20.42 -16.61
C ARG A 226 15.06 20.44 -15.49
N ASN A 227 16.29 20.02 -15.75
CA ASN A 227 17.34 19.80 -14.75
C ASN A 227 16.80 18.98 -13.55
N ALA A 228 16.09 17.89 -13.85
CA ALA A 228 15.32 17.11 -12.89
C ALA A 228 15.61 15.61 -13.05
N THR A 229 15.54 14.88 -11.94
CA THR A 229 15.48 13.42 -11.97
C THR A 229 14.07 12.97 -12.40
N ILE A 230 13.99 11.96 -13.25
CA ILE A 230 12.74 11.30 -13.63
C ILE A 230 12.64 9.99 -12.86
N LEU A 231 11.54 9.79 -12.14
CA LEU A 231 11.13 8.52 -11.54
C LEU A 231 9.98 7.95 -12.36
N MET A 232 10.11 6.74 -12.89
CA MET A 232 9.08 6.12 -13.71
C MET A 232 8.81 4.67 -13.37
N GLY A 233 7.53 4.28 -13.39
CA GLY A 233 7.11 2.89 -13.36
C GLY A 233 7.27 2.23 -14.73
N ILE A 234 7.97 1.11 -14.78
CA ILE A 234 8.28 0.37 -16.00
C ILE A 234 8.48 -1.12 -15.70
N PRO A 235 8.04 -2.05 -16.58
CA PRO A 235 8.41 -3.45 -16.44
C PRO A 235 9.88 -3.65 -16.84
N LEU A 236 10.63 -4.37 -16.01
CA LEU A 236 12.03 -4.69 -16.28
C LEU A 236 12.23 -6.16 -16.67
N HIS A 237 13.07 -6.40 -17.67
CA HIS A 237 13.59 -7.71 -18.05
C HIS A 237 15.11 -7.75 -17.82
N ARG A 238 15.59 -8.65 -16.95
CA ARG A 238 17.02 -8.85 -16.66
C ARG A 238 17.37 -10.33 -16.71
N THR A 239 18.57 -10.66 -17.15
CA THR A 239 19.10 -12.03 -17.03
C THR A 239 19.93 -12.14 -15.75
N VAL A 240 19.46 -12.94 -14.78
CA VAL A 240 20.14 -13.18 -13.50
C VAL A 240 20.54 -14.64 -13.43
N LYS A 241 21.84 -14.93 -13.31
CA LYS A 241 22.39 -16.29 -13.29
C LYS A 241 21.93 -17.16 -14.49
N GLY A 242 21.83 -16.56 -15.67
CA GLY A 242 21.41 -17.23 -16.90
C GLY A 242 19.91 -17.50 -17.01
N GLN A 243 19.08 -16.95 -16.13
CA GLN A 243 17.63 -17.04 -16.19
C GLN A 243 17.00 -15.66 -16.39
N ASP A 244 15.96 -15.59 -17.23
CA ASP A 244 15.18 -14.37 -17.40
C ASP A 244 14.42 -14.06 -16.13
N ARG A 245 14.43 -12.78 -15.77
CA ARG A 245 13.75 -12.23 -14.62
C ARG A 245 12.94 -11.02 -15.05
N TYR A 246 11.63 -11.08 -14.83
CA TYR A 246 10.67 -10.06 -15.19
C TYR A 246 10.13 -9.41 -13.92
N THR A 247 10.13 -8.09 -13.81
CA THR A 247 9.54 -7.38 -12.66
C THR A 247 8.67 -6.21 -13.08
N ASN A 248 7.65 -5.92 -12.28
CA ASN A 248 7.08 -4.59 -12.20
C ASN A 248 8.01 -3.73 -11.34
N SER A 249 8.52 -2.63 -11.87
CA SER A 249 9.61 -1.89 -11.25
C SER A 249 9.43 -0.39 -11.37
N ALA A 250 10.19 0.34 -10.56
CA ALA A 250 10.40 1.77 -10.68
C ALA A 250 11.89 2.04 -10.92
N ILE A 251 12.21 2.90 -11.88
CA ILE A 251 13.58 3.38 -12.10
C ILE A 251 13.63 4.90 -11.96
N ALA A 252 14.75 5.41 -11.44
CA ALA A 252 15.05 6.83 -11.44
C ALA A 252 16.37 7.13 -12.16
N PHE A 253 16.36 8.19 -12.97
CA PHE A 253 17.52 8.65 -13.74
C PHE A 253 17.44 10.14 -14.03
N ASP A 254 18.59 10.78 -14.25
CA ASP A 254 18.69 12.15 -14.70
C ASP A 254 19.32 12.21 -16.11
N ALA A 255 19.66 13.41 -16.57
CA ALA A 255 20.26 13.64 -17.88
C ALA A 255 21.65 13.01 -18.07
N THR A 256 22.30 12.53 -17.00
CA THR A 256 23.63 11.92 -17.04
C THR A 256 23.60 10.42 -17.31
N ALA A 257 22.43 9.78 -17.19
CA ALA A 257 22.27 8.36 -17.48
C ALA A 257 22.52 8.07 -18.97
N SER A 258 23.18 6.94 -19.24
CA SER A 258 23.45 6.48 -20.60
C SER A 258 22.31 5.64 -21.16
N LEU A 259 22.17 5.62 -22.49
CA LEU A 259 21.23 4.72 -23.18
C LEU A 259 21.51 3.24 -22.87
N SER A 260 22.79 2.87 -22.69
CA SER A 260 23.19 1.53 -22.29
C SER A 260 22.66 1.16 -20.91
N GLU A 261 22.71 2.06 -19.93
CA GLU A 261 22.22 1.79 -18.58
C GLU A 261 20.70 1.64 -18.55
N LEU A 262 19.99 2.50 -19.30
CA LEU A 262 18.52 2.45 -19.42
C LEU A 262 18.07 1.16 -20.11
N GLY A 263 18.68 0.83 -21.26
CA GLY A 263 18.34 -0.39 -22.01
C GLY A 263 18.70 -1.68 -21.26
N ALA A 264 19.78 -1.68 -20.47
CA ALA A 264 20.20 -2.84 -19.67
C ALA A 264 19.56 -2.92 -18.27
N ALA A 265 18.73 -1.94 -17.88
CA ALA A 265 18.18 -1.83 -16.53
C ALA A 265 19.26 -1.81 -15.42
N THR A 266 20.38 -1.13 -15.67
CA THR A 266 21.51 -1.05 -14.71
C THR A 266 21.63 0.31 -14.04
N VAL A 267 20.62 1.18 -14.16
CA VAL A 267 20.61 2.46 -13.45
C VAL A 267 20.63 2.24 -11.93
N PRO A 268 21.42 3.02 -11.17
CA PRO A 268 21.62 2.77 -9.73
C PRO A 268 20.33 2.82 -8.89
N MET A 269 19.38 3.67 -9.28
CA MET A 269 18.11 3.84 -8.59
C MET A 269 17.03 2.98 -9.25
N THR A 270 17.02 1.69 -8.88
CA THR A 270 16.03 0.71 -9.35
C THR A 270 15.33 0.07 -8.15
N TYR A 271 14.02 -0.06 -8.22
CA TYR A 271 13.17 -0.76 -7.25
C TYR A 271 12.29 -1.76 -7.98
N ASP A 272 12.27 -2.99 -7.49
CA ASP A 272 11.35 -4.02 -7.95
C ASP A 272 10.20 -4.20 -6.97
N LYS A 273 8.97 -4.27 -7.45
CA LYS A 273 7.80 -4.58 -6.62
C LYS A 273 8.03 -5.86 -5.83
N HIS A 274 7.89 -5.78 -4.51
CA HIS A 274 8.00 -6.90 -3.59
C HIS A 274 6.66 -7.62 -3.43
N HIS A 275 5.59 -6.88 -3.13
CA HIS A 275 4.26 -7.43 -2.88
C HIS A 275 3.42 -7.48 -4.15
N LEU A 276 3.43 -8.64 -4.80
CA LEU A 276 2.67 -8.86 -6.04
C LEU A 276 1.19 -9.16 -5.77
N VAL A 277 0.32 -8.67 -6.66
CA VAL A 277 -1.12 -8.93 -6.64
C VAL A 277 -1.43 -10.35 -7.16
N PRO A 278 -2.08 -11.21 -6.36
CA PRO A 278 -2.50 -12.54 -6.80
C PRO A 278 -3.44 -12.47 -8.01
N PHE A 279 -3.24 -13.35 -8.99
CA PHE A 279 -4.02 -13.40 -10.24
C PHE A 279 -3.92 -12.15 -11.13
N GLY A 280 -3.11 -11.15 -10.77
CA GLY A 280 -2.78 -9.99 -11.61
C GLY A 280 -1.32 -9.99 -12.05
N GLU A 281 -0.42 -10.33 -11.13
CA GLU A 281 1.04 -10.23 -11.34
C GLU A 281 1.75 -11.58 -11.15
N PHE A 282 1.10 -12.54 -10.51
CA PHE A 282 1.58 -13.92 -10.42
C PHE A 282 0.40 -14.89 -10.31
N ILE A 283 0.64 -16.15 -10.65
CA ILE A 283 -0.36 -17.21 -10.51
C ILE A 283 -0.12 -17.98 -9.20
N PRO A 284 -1.06 -17.97 -8.24
CA PRO A 284 -0.95 -18.78 -7.03
C PRO A 284 -0.78 -20.27 -7.34
N TRP A 285 -0.01 -20.95 -6.50
CA TRP A 285 0.27 -22.38 -6.67
C TRP A 285 -1.04 -23.19 -6.74
N GLY A 286 -1.14 -24.08 -7.73
CA GLY A 286 -2.35 -24.88 -7.96
C GLY A 286 -3.44 -24.22 -8.84
N PHE A 287 -3.32 -22.94 -9.19
CA PHE A 287 -4.37 -22.20 -9.94
C PHE A 287 -4.07 -21.96 -11.42
N ARG A 288 -2.99 -22.53 -11.96
CA ARG A 288 -2.63 -22.41 -13.39
C ARG A 288 -3.73 -22.93 -14.33
N TRP A 289 -4.51 -23.92 -13.90
CA TRP A 289 -5.65 -24.42 -14.69
C TRP A 289 -6.74 -23.35 -14.86
N PHE A 290 -7.01 -22.56 -13.81
CA PHE A 290 -8.05 -21.53 -13.80
C PHE A 290 -7.67 -20.39 -14.73
N VAL A 291 -6.43 -19.88 -14.64
CA VAL A 291 -5.92 -18.83 -15.53
C VAL A 291 -5.99 -19.25 -17.01
N ARG A 292 -5.62 -20.50 -17.33
CA ARG A 292 -5.74 -21.05 -18.70
C ARG A 292 -7.18 -21.16 -19.16
N ALA A 293 -8.08 -21.67 -18.32
CA ALA A 293 -9.50 -21.78 -18.62
C ALA A 293 -10.15 -20.41 -18.87
N MET A 294 -9.66 -19.39 -18.16
CA MET A 294 -10.12 -18.01 -18.24
C MET A 294 -9.45 -17.18 -19.33
N GLN A 295 -8.45 -17.73 -20.02
CA GLN A 295 -7.63 -17.04 -21.03
C GLN A 295 -7.10 -15.68 -20.56
N ILE A 296 -6.77 -15.55 -19.26
CA ILE A 296 -6.28 -14.28 -18.72
C ILE A 296 -4.81 -14.12 -19.13
N PRO A 297 -4.43 -13.05 -19.85
CA PRO A 297 -3.06 -12.81 -20.28
C PRO A 297 -2.22 -12.30 -19.10
N LEU A 298 -1.95 -13.18 -18.13
CA LEU A 298 -1.13 -12.87 -16.96
C LEU A 298 0.32 -13.28 -17.18
N GLY A 299 1.24 -12.37 -16.88
CA GLY A 299 2.64 -12.71 -16.67
C GLY A 299 2.87 -13.27 -15.26
N ASP A 300 3.92 -14.06 -15.10
CA ASP A 300 4.49 -14.36 -13.77
C ASP A 300 5.65 -13.38 -13.54
N PHE A 301 5.39 -12.28 -12.83
CA PHE A 301 6.45 -11.39 -12.36
C PHE A 301 7.22 -12.04 -11.20
N ASN A 302 8.52 -11.79 -11.18
CA ASN A 302 9.37 -12.08 -10.05
C ASN A 302 9.22 -11.00 -8.96
N ARG A 303 9.56 -11.36 -7.72
CA ARG A 303 9.50 -10.45 -6.58
C ARG A 303 10.82 -9.70 -6.38
N GLY A 304 10.72 -8.44 -5.99
CA GLY A 304 11.80 -7.68 -5.36
C GLY A 304 12.14 -8.18 -3.96
N ALA A 305 13.24 -7.69 -3.40
CA ALA A 305 13.57 -7.94 -2.00
C ALA A 305 12.67 -7.10 -1.07
N PRO A 306 12.36 -7.58 0.16
CA PRO A 306 11.53 -6.85 1.12
C PRO A 306 12.05 -5.43 1.45
N ARG A 307 13.38 -5.26 1.48
CA ARG A 307 14.04 -3.97 1.55
C ARG A 307 15.04 -3.85 0.42
N GLN A 308 15.01 -2.72 -0.28
CA GLN A 308 15.88 -2.40 -1.40
C GLN A 308 16.61 -1.08 -1.16
N ARG A 309 17.57 -0.77 -2.03
CA ARG A 309 18.34 0.47 -1.95
C ARG A 309 17.41 1.67 -2.19
N LEU A 310 17.48 2.66 -1.31
CA LEU A 310 16.73 3.90 -1.42
C LEU A 310 17.26 4.79 -2.55
N PHE A 311 16.39 5.64 -3.09
CA PHE A 311 16.76 6.59 -4.13
C PHE A 311 17.23 7.88 -3.46
N HIS A 312 18.41 8.36 -3.82
CA HIS A 312 18.99 9.56 -3.23
C HIS A 312 18.93 10.72 -4.21
N ILE A 313 18.10 11.72 -3.91
CA ILE A 313 17.88 12.90 -4.75
C ILE A 313 18.01 14.13 -3.86
N ASN A 314 18.92 15.05 -4.21
CA ASN A 314 19.18 16.30 -3.47
C ASN A 314 19.36 16.11 -1.95
N GLY A 315 20.10 15.06 -1.56
CA GLY A 315 20.40 14.76 -0.15
C GLY A 315 19.23 14.12 0.63
N GLN A 316 18.12 13.80 -0.04
CA GLN A 316 16.95 13.13 0.56
C GLN A 316 16.82 11.70 0.04
N ALA A 317 16.24 10.83 0.86
CA ALA A 317 16.17 9.39 0.64
C ALA A 317 14.72 8.98 0.41
N PHE A 318 14.42 8.61 -0.82
CA PHE A 318 13.10 8.23 -1.29
C PHE A 318 12.95 6.71 -1.24
N SER A 319 11.85 6.23 -0.68
CA SER A 319 11.40 4.84 -0.79
C SER A 319 10.23 4.77 -1.77
N PRO A 320 10.45 4.26 -2.99
CA PRO A 320 9.33 3.90 -3.84
C PRO A 320 8.62 2.67 -3.30
N ASP A 321 7.30 2.63 -3.49
CA ASP A 321 6.45 1.44 -3.45
C ASP A 321 5.47 1.51 -4.62
N ILE A 322 4.93 0.36 -5.03
CA ILE A 322 4.16 0.24 -6.26
C ILE A 322 2.75 -0.27 -5.95
N CYS A 323 1.76 0.59 -6.22
CA CYS A 323 0.34 0.23 -6.27
C CYS A 323 -0.14 -0.42 -4.96
N TYR A 324 -0.49 -1.70 -5.00
CA TYR A 324 -1.02 -2.50 -3.89
C TYR A 324 -0.09 -2.58 -2.66
N GLU A 325 1.19 -2.26 -2.78
CA GLU A 325 2.13 -2.27 -1.66
C GLU A 325 1.79 -1.27 -0.54
N ASP A 326 1.10 -0.16 -0.88
CA ASP A 326 0.76 0.93 0.06
C ASP A 326 -0.09 0.45 1.27
N VAL A 327 -0.80 -0.68 1.14
CA VAL A 327 -1.63 -1.21 2.23
C VAL A 327 -0.88 -2.13 3.20
N PHE A 328 0.41 -2.38 2.98
CA PHE A 328 1.26 -3.24 3.81
C PHE A 328 2.28 -2.43 4.62
N GLY A 329 1.80 -1.75 5.66
CA GLY A 329 2.63 -0.89 6.51
C GLY A 329 3.84 -1.61 7.15
N GLU A 330 3.71 -2.90 7.43
CA GLU A 330 4.78 -3.78 7.94
C GLU A 330 5.92 -4.03 6.95
N GLU A 331 5.66 -3.84 5.65
CA GLU A 331 6.68 -3.91 4.59
C GLU A 331 7.28 -2.53 4.36
N ILE A 332 6.45 -1.48 4.28
CA ILE A 332 6.88 -0.09 4.09
C ILE A 332 7.82 0.36 5.22
N ILE A 333 7.51 0.00 6.48
CA ILE A 333 8.34 0.41 7.63
C ILE A 333 9.78 -0.11 7.54
N GLN A 334 10.04 -1.16 6.74
CA GLN A 334 11.39 -1.69 6.55
C GLN A 334 12.30 -0.70 5.82
N SER A 335 11.78 0.11 4.90
CA SER A 335 12.56 1.12 4.17
C SER A 335 12.78 2.40 4.98
N VAL A 336 11.85 2.72 5.88
CA VAL A 336 11.88 3.90 6.77
C VAL A 336 12.85 3.72 7.95
N ARG A 337 13.10 2.48 8.39
CA ARG A 337 14.00 2.23 9.52
C ARG A 337 15.48 2.33 9.13
N ASN A 338 16.32 2.85 10.02
CA ASN A 338 17.77 2.76 9.86
C ASN A 338 18.23 1.29 9.81
N SER A 339 19.26 0.99 9.01
CA SER A 339 19.85 -0.33 8.89
C SER A 339 21.37 -0.23 8.79
N GLN A 340 22.05 -1.21 9.37
CA GLN A 340 23.51 -1.34 9.21
C GLN A 340 23.90 -1.66 7.75
N ILE A 341 23.03 -2.36 7.01
CA ILE A 341 23.31 -2.79 5.64
C ILE A 341 22.92 -1.70 4.63
N TYR A 342 21.75 -1.09 4.82
CA TYR A 342 21.18 -0.14 3.87
C TYR A 342 21.36 1.33 4.27
N GLY A 343 21.96 1.60 5.44
CA GLY A 343 22.19 2.95 5.94
C GLY A 343 20.93 3.58 6.57
N PRO A 344 20.87 4.93 6.62
CA PRO A 344 19.71 5.63 7.16
C PRO A 344 18.43 5.32 6.38
N GLY A 345 17.29 5.40 7.06
CA GLY A 345 15.98 5.13 6.47
C GLY A 345 15.47 6.23 5.55
N ALA A 346 14.41 5.93 4.82
CA ALA A 346 13.75 6.87 3.94
C ALA A 346 13.10 8.03 4.73
N ASN A 347 13.15 9.22 4.12
CA ASN A 347 12.45 10.42 4.61
C ASN A 347 11.30 10.84 3.70
N ILE A 348 11.23 10.32 2.47
CA ILE A 348 10.10 10.51 1.56
C ILE A 348 9.63 9.13 1.08
N LEU A 349 8.32 8.88 1.19
CA LEU A 349 7.65 7.71 0.62
C LEU A 349 6.99 8.11 -0.70
N VAL A 350 7.07 7.26 -1.72
CA VAL A 350 6.47 7.52 -3.04
C VAL A 350 5.74 6.28 -3.55
N ASN A 351 4.42 6.32 -3.52
CA ASN A 351 3.60 5.32 -4.20
C ASN A 351 3.39 5.70 -5.67
N ILE A 352 3.75 4.79 -6.58
CA ILE A 352 3.35 4.89 -7.99
C ILE A 352 2.34 3.81 -8.31
N SER A 353 1.20 4.18 -8.90
CA SER A 353 0.07 3.27 -9.07
C SER A 353 -0.64 3.46 -10.41
N ASN A 354 -1.37 2.43 -10.83
CA ASN A 354 -2.37 2.47 -11.90
C ASN A 354 -3.74 2.05 -11.34
N LEU A 355 -4.55 3.02 -10.92
CA LEU A 355 -5.87 2.73 -10.34
C LEU A 355 -6.97 2.40 -11.36
N ALA A 356 -6.69 2.50 -12.67
CA ALA A 356 -7.66 2.16 -13.72
C ALA A 356 -8.15 0.70 -13.67
N TRP A 357 -7.48 -0.17 -12.89
CA TRP A 357 -7.91 -1.53 -12.63
C TRP A 357 -9.16 -1.64 -11.73
N PHE A 358 -9.47 -0.62 -10.92
CA PHE A 358 -10.50 -0.70 -9.88
C PHE A 358 -11.85 -0.05 -10.24
N GLY A 359 -11.96 0.63 -11.39
CA GLY A 359 -13.20 1.24 -11.87
C GLY A 359 -13.03 2.67 -12.34
#